data_AF-A0A2E4DDX5-F1
#
_entry.id   AF-A0A2E4DDX5-F1
#
_cell.length_a   1.000
_cell.length_b   1.000
_cell.length_c   1.000
_cell.angle_alpha   90.00
_cell.angle_beta   90.00
_cell.angle_gamma   90.00
#
_symmetry.space_group_name_H-M   'P 1'
#
loop_
_entity.id
_entity.type
_entity.pdbx_description
1 polymer ?
#
loop_
_entity_poly.entity_id
_entity_poly.type
_entity_poly.pdbx_seq_one_letter_code
_entity_poly.pdbx_strand_id
1 'polypeptide(L)' 'MEKKWLTTEEAVKYIGRTKNALWLMVSRGFIEKRKWHGRLYFKKSELDHFIETGIG' A
#
# COMPACT_ATOMS: atom_id res chain seq x y z
N MET A 1 -13.48 -13.39 -4.98
CA MET A 1 -13.55 -12.53 -3.78
C MET A 1 -12.24 -11.78 -3.66
N GLU A 2 -12.17 -10.51 -4.02
CA GLU A 2 -10.91 -9.75 -3.96
C GLU A 2 -10.53 -9.44 -2.51
N LYS A 3 -9.28 -9.73 -2.14
CA LYS A 3 -8.68 -9.28 -0.88
C LYS A 3 -8.67 -7.74 -0.89
N LYS A 4 -9.48 -7.12 -0.03
CA LYS A 4 -9.54 -5.66 0.13
C LYS A 4 -8.32 -5.08 0.86
N TRP A 5 -7.62 -5.92 1.62
CA TRP A 5 -6.48 -5.52 2.46
C TRP A 5 -5.25 -6.35 2.12
N LEU A 6 -4.14 -5.66 1.91
CA LEU A 6 -2.85 -6.23 1.57
C LEU A 6 -1.86 -5.94 2.70
N THR A 7 -1.08 -6.94 3.09
CA THR A 7 0.05 -6.74 4.01
C THR A 7 1.15 -5.91 3.35
N THR A 8 2.13 -5.42 4.12
CA THR A 8 3.29 -4.69 3.56
C THR A 8 3.96 -5.45 2.41
N GLU A 9 4.11 -6.77 2.52
CA GLU A 9 4.79 -7.59 1.51
C GLU A 9 3.94 -7.75 0.25
N GLU A 10 2.63 -7.97 0.43
CA GLU A 10 1.68 -8.03 -0.68
C GLU A 10 1.58 -6.67 -1.38
N ALA A 11 1.53 -5.56 -0.64
CA ALA A 11 1.46 -4.21 -1.19
C ALA A 11 2.71 -3.86 -2.01
N VAL A 12 3.90 -4.19 -1.51
CA VAL A 12 5.18 -4.02 -2.22
C VAL A 12 5.19 -4.80 -3.53
N LYS A 13 4.74 -6.07 -3.48
CA LYS A 13 4.61 -6.92 -4.68
C LYS A 13 3.56 -6.38 -5.65
N TYR A 14 2.48 -5.81 -5.14
CA TYR A 14 1.38 -5.28 -5.93
C TYR A 14 1.76 -4.00 -6.70
N ILE A 15 2.40 -3.05 -6.02
CA ILE A 15 2.87 -1.80 -6.66
C ILE A 15 4.13 -2.06 -7.51
N GLY A 16 4.82 -3.19 -7.31
CA GLY A 16 6.08 -3.49 -7.99
C GLY A 16 7.21 -2.54 -7.60
N ARG A 17 7.24 -2.11 -6.33
CA ARG A 17 8.18 -1.13 -5.78
C ARG A 17 8.78 -1.63 -4.47
N THR A 18 9.78 -0.93 -3.94
CA THR A 18 10.46 -1.32 -2.69
C THR A 18 9.64 -0.97 -1.45
N LYS A 19 9.94 -1.62 -0.31
CA LYS A 19 9.36 -1.28 1.00
C LYS A 19 9.56 0.21 1.34
N ASN A 20 10.70 0.79 0.97
CA ASN A 20 10.99 2.22 1.21
C ASN A 20 10.06 3.16 0.46
N ALA A 21 9.76 2.84 -0.81
CA ALA A 21 8.78 3.60 -1.58
C ALA A 21 7.40 3.56 -0.90
N LEU A 22 6.97 2.39 -0.43
CA LEU A 22 5.73 2.24 0.35
C LEU A 22 5.73 3.12 1.61
N TRP A 23 6.84 3.15 2.36
CA TRP A 23 6.95 4.00 3.55
C TRP A 23 6.93 5.50 3.23
N LEU A 24 7.59 5.94 2.15
CA LEU A 24 7.53 7.32 1.68
C LEU A 24 6.10 7.72 1.30
N MET A 25 5.36 6.84 0.65
CA MET A 25 3.96 7.09 0.30
C MET A 25 3.08 7.22 1.54
N VAL A 26 3.26 6.34 2.51
CA VAL A 26 2.56 6.41 3.79
C VAL A 26 2.93 7.68 4.56
N SER A 27 4.22 8.06 4.58
CA SER A 27 4.65 9.28 5.29
C SER A 27 4.14 10.55 4.63
N ARG A 28 3.96 10.54 3.32
CA ARG A 28 3.39 11.64 2.53
C ARG A 28 1.86 11.69 2.60
N GLY A 29 1.21 10.70 3.21
CA GLY A 29 -0.25 10.66 3.37
C GLY A 29 -1.00 10.16 2.13
N PHE A 30 -0.31 9.58 1.15
CA PHE A 30 -0.96 9.03 -0.05
C PHE A 30 -1.64 7.68 0.20
N ILE A 31 -1.17 6.91 1.18
CA ILE A 31 -1.71 5.60 1.53
C ILE A 31 -1.94 5.55 3.04
N GLU A 32 -3.14 5.13 3.46
CA GLU A 32 -3.43 4.89 4.86
C GLU A 32 -2.94 3.50 5.29
N LYS A 33 -2.17 3.47 6.39
CA LYS A 33 -1.83 2.22 7.07
C LYS A 33 -2.85 1.92 8.15
N ARG A 34 -3.34 0.68 8.20
CA ARG A 34 -4.10 0.15 9.34
C ARG A 34 -3.30 -0.90 10.08
N LYS A 35 -3.22 -0.75 11.40
CA LYS A 35 -2.56 -1.73 12.28
C LYS A 35 -3.60 -2.69 12.82
N TRP A 36 -3.41 -3.99 12.57
CA TRP A 36 -4.28 -5.05 13.07
C TRP A 36 -3.43 -6.24 13.51
N HIS A 37 -3.62 -6.73 14.74
CA HIS A 37 -2.84 -7.85 15.31
C HIS A 37 -1.31 -7.73 15.11
N GLY A 38 -0.77 -6.51 15.25
CA GLY A 38 0.67 -6.26 15.10
C GLY A 38 1.19 -6.22 13.65
N ARG A 39 0.32 -6.42 12.66
CA ARG A 39 0.65 -6.30 11.23
C ARG A 39 0.05 -5.02 10.64
N LEU A 40 0.70 -4.53 9.58
CA LEU A 40 0.21 -3.40 8.81
C LEU A 40 -0.53 -3.91 7.57
N TYR A 41 -1.69 -3.31 7.34
CA TYR A 41 -2.55 -3.57 6.22
C TYR A 41 -2.82 -2.29 5.46
N PHE A 42 -2.87 -2.42 4.14
CA PHE A 42 -3.07 -1.36 3.17
C PHE A 42 -4.28 -1.70 2.31
N LYS A 43 -5.14 -0.73 2.02
CA LYS A 43 -6.28 -0.97 1.13
C LYS A 43 -5.80 -1.10 -0.30
N LYS A 44 -6.28 -2.14 -0.99
CA LYS A 44 -5.97 -2.33 -2.41
C LYS A 44 -6.40 -1.12 -3.25
N SER A 45 -7.57 -0.55 -2.98
CA SER A 45 -8.10 0.63 -3.70
C SER A 45 -7.22 1.88 -3.60
N GLU A 46 -6.52 2.07 -2.47
CA GLU A 46 -5.59 3.21 -2.30
C GLU A 46 -4.30 2.96 -3.10
N LEU A 47 -3.86 1.71 -3.17
CA LEU A 47 -2.73 1.31 -4.01
C LEU A 47 -3.08 1.42 -5.50
N ASP A 48 -4.30 1.05 -5.89
CA ASP A 48 -4.81 1.19 -7.25
C ASP A 48 -4.84 2.65 -7.68
N HIS A 49 -5.42 3.52 -6.85
CA HIS A 49 -5.43 4.97 -7.09
C HIS A 49 -4.02 5.53 -7.24
N PHE A 50 -3.06 5.04 -6.45
CA PHE A 50 -1.65 5.44 -6.57
C PHE A 50 -1.02 4.99 -7.90
N ILE A 51 -1.24 3.74 -8.30
CA ILE A 51 -0.73 3.22 -9.58
C ILE A 51 -1.33 4.03 -10.74
N GLU A 52 -2.62 4.34 -10.67
CA GLU A 52 -3.36 5.09 -11.69
C GLU A 52 -2.94 6.56 -11.77
N THR A 53 -2.64 7.20 -10.63
CA THR A 53 -2.17 8.60 -10.59
C THR A 53 -0.74 8.80 -11.09
N GLY A 54 0.01 7.73 -11.40
CA GLY A 54 1.24 7.82 -12.18
C GLY A 54 2.36 8.63 -11.54
N ILE A 55 2.35 8.85 -10.22
CA ILE A 55 3.47 9.46 -9.49
C ILE A 55 4.55 8.38 -9.29
N GLY A 56 5.16 7.97 -10.39
CA GLY A 56 6.25 7.00 -10.49
C GLY A 56 7.62 7.63 -10.41
#